data_AF-A0AA92TFX9-F1
#
_entry.id   AF-A0AA92TFX9-F1
#
_cell.length_a   1.000
_cell.length_b   1.000
_cell.length_c   1.000
_cell.angle_alpha   90.00
_cell.angle_beta   90.00
_cell.angle_gamma   90.00
#
_symmetry.space_group_name_H-M   'P 1'
#
loop_
_entity.id
_entity.type
_entity.pdbx_description
1 polymer ?
#
loop_
_entity_poly.entity_id
_entity_poly.type
_entity_poly.pdbx_seq_one_letter_code
_entity_poly.pdbx_strand_id
1 'polypeptide(L)'
;MRKRNLIRPHSYKKNMKISVITISYNAVTCIEPTIMSVINQRYNSFEYIIVDGASNDGTLDVLKKYDQYITRWISEPDSGIYNAMNKAVKMAKGEYCIFMNAGDRFANPLVLKQVSLFLNDGFDYLCGNEISLKSGKVIDYVYAPTCITKDLFVNRSLSHQASFIKRELLLSNPYDEKLKLVSDWKFCIEILLLQHKKYRSIDVDVCKFNHDGATFTQKELGKKERMKVLEELLPNEYNQIKKHKQTYIDIIAEHCMESFEWANIYNVAAKKFTTMFTYIQVMGFLGLLAVLGKMIPGVLGLKIKHKAILSFLKKKYGYVVNNNANIVDKQVSIGDKFPIWVCWWQGENMMPLVPKICLASLRKNLLPNQQLYIISADNYKKYVELPEYIISMLEEGRISLTNFSDILRFSLLTKYGGLWIDSTCLVSQKMNDLSHMPFITSKQKISNVAQYVSAYRWASYLIGGNSLCIFQNMRDLFFAYCKNEKKILDYLLLDYLLEVIYELCPEAKSIIDEFPYDKGNMLKLAGCLNENLKDKDFSSMLENVPIHKLSWKIKYFPYDKEGHLTIFGKLLEIIQ
;
A
#
# COMPACT_ATOMS: atom_id res chain seq x y z
N MET A 1 7.88 -23.63 31.17
CA MET A 1 8.13 -22.49 30.26
C MET A 1 9.16 -22.90 29.22
N ARG A 2 8.77 -23.04 27.94
CA ARG A 2 9.71 -23.44 26.85
C ARG A 2 10.57 -22.24 26.46
N LYS A 3 11.90 -22.36 26.60
CA LYS A 3 12.90 -21.42 26.06
C LYS A 3 12.68 -21.28 24.55
N ARG A 4 12.19 -20.14 24.09
CA ARG A 4 12.11 -19.79 22.66
C ARG A 4 13.51 -19.33 22.23
N ASN A 5 13.99 -19.86 21.11
CA ASN A 5 15.28 -19.51 20.50
C ASN A 5 15.29 -18.02 20.11
N LEU A 6 15.84 -17.18 20.98
CA LEU A 6 16.19 -15.80 20.66
C LEU A 6 17.39 -15.82 19.69
N ILE A 7 17.22 -15.19 18.53
CA ILE A 7 18.19 -15.22 17.43
C ILE A 7 19.39 -14.35 17.80
N ARG A 8 20.59 -14.93 17.78
CA ARG A 8 21.87 -14.22 18.00
C ARG A 8 22.24 -13.38 16.77
N PRO A 9 22.66 -12.12 16.91
CA PRO A 9 23.34 -11.42 15.82
C PRO A 9 24.75 -12.01 15.65
N HIS A 10 24.95 -12.92 14.68
CA HIS A 10 26.28 -13.42 14.34
C HIS A 10 27.07 -12.39 13.52
N SER A 11 28.37 -12.31 13.83
CA SER A 11 29.38 -11.40 13.33
C SER A 11 29.82 -11.68 11.87
N TYR A 12 28.99 -11.31 10.91
CA TYR A 12 29.49 -10.89 9.59
C TYR A 12 29.19 -9.40 9.46
N LYS A 13 30.07 -8.62 8.80
CA LYS A 13 29.81 -7.21 8.42
C LYS A 13 28.64 -7.15 7.46
N LYS A 14 27.44 -7.39 7.98
CA LYS A 14 26.17 -7.18 7.32
C LYS A 14 25.93 -5.68 7.36
N ASN A 15 25.71 -5.08 6.20
CA ASN A 15 25.38 -3.66 6.14
C ASN A 15 24.07 -3.45 6.90
N MET A 16 24.15 -2.86 8.10
CA MET A 16 22.98 -2.67 8.96
C MET A 16 22.08 -1.65 8.28
N LYS A 17 20.80 -1.98 8.11
CA LYS A 17 19.85 -1.10 7.45
C LYS A 17 19.14 -0.19 8.44
N ILE A 18 18.94 -0.65 9.68
CA ILE A 18 18.18 0.07 10.71
C ILE A 18 18.97 0.11 12.02
N SER A 19 19.08 1.26 12.64
CA SER A 19 19.46 1.41 14.05
C SER A 19 18.21 1.67 14.88
N VAL A 20 17.84 0.72 15.73
CA VAL A 20 16.80 0.95 16.73
C VAL A 20 17.46 1.59 17.94
N ILE A 21 16.95 2.74 18.36
CA ILE A 21 17.49 3.55 19.45
C ILE A 21 16.47 3.61 20.59
N THR A 22 16.87 3.28 21.81
CA THR A 22 16.07 3.51 23.01
C THR A 22 16.78 4.51 23.91
N ILE A 23 16.09 5.59 24.27
CA ILE A 23 16.53 6.48 25.34
C ILE A 23 15.83 6.09 26.64
N SER A 24 16.57 6.04 27.75
CA SER A 24 16.05 5.73 29.08
C SER A 24 16.58 6.69 30.14
N TYR A 25 15.73 7.00 31.12
CA TYR A 25 16.12 7.68 32.36
C TYR A 25 15.09 7.30 33.42
N ASN A 26 15.53 6.69 34.52
CA ASN A 26 14.68 6.14 35.59
C ASN A 26 13.45 5.39 35.04
N ALA A 27 13.73 4.36 34.24
CA ALA A 27 12.76 3.61 33.45
C ALA A 27 12.59 2.16 33.89
N VAL A 28 12.93 1.80 35.13
CA VAL A 28 12.95 0.41 35.62
C VAL A 28 11.62 -0.32 35.40
N THR A 29 10.50 0.41 35.48
CA THR A 29 9.14 -0.14 35.36
C THR A 29 8.69 -0.38 33.92
N CYS A 30 9.35 0.23 32.93
CA CYS A 30 8.84 0.28 31.55
C CYS A 30 9.86 -0.14 30.48
N ILE A 31 11.16 -0.16 30.79
CA ILE A 31 12.22 -0.44 29.81
C ILE A 31 12.27 -1.91 29.35
N GLU A 32 12.03 -2.86 30.24
CA GLU A 32 12.11 -4.30 29.91
C GLU A 32 11.12 -4.68 28.79
N PRO A 33 9.84 -4.28 28.82
CA PRO A 33 8.94 -4.51 27.71
C PRO A 33 9.34 -3.83 26.39
N THR A 34 9.99 -2.66 26.44
CA THR A 34 10.56 -1.99 25.26
C THR A 34 11.66 -2.85 24.65
N ILE A 35 12.65 -3.26 25.45
CA ILE A 35 13.75 -4.16 25.03
C ILE A 35 13.16 -5.43 24.40
N MET A 36 12.19 -6.06 25.08
CA MET A 36 11.54 -7.27 24.57
C MET A 36 10.85 -7.03 23.23
N SER A 37 10.28 -5.86 22.96
CA SER A 37 9.67 -5.56 21.66
C SER A 37 10.69 -5.43 20.53
N VAL A 38 11.91 -4.97 20.84
CA VAL A 38 13.00 -4.80 19.89
C VAL A 38 13.71 -6.12 19.60
N ILE A 39 14.13 -6.86 20.64
CA ILE A 39 14.91 -8.10 20.46
C ILE A 39 14.07 -9.24 19.85
N ASN A 40 12.74 -9.15 19.92
CA ASN A 40 11.82 -10.11 19.28
C ASN A 40 11.49 -9.76 17.82
N GLN A 41 12.04 -8.68 17.24
CA GLN A 41 11.84 -8.38 15.82
C GLN A 41 12.42 -9.49 14.94
N ARG A 42 11.64 -9.95 13.96
CA ARG A 42 12.00 -11.02 13.00
C ARG A 42 12.62 -10.43 11.73
N TYR A 43 13.65 -9.63 11.92
CA TYR A 43 14.44 -9.02 10.85
C TYR A 43 15.89 -8.96 11.32
N ASN A 44 16.85 -9.39 10.50
CA ASN A 44 18.23 -9.59 10.97
C ASN A 44 19.18 -8.47 10.54
N SER A 45 18.72 -7.39 9.91
CA SER A 45 19.59 -6.31 9.40
C SER A 45 19.40 -5.02 10.20
N PHE A 46 19.40 -5.15 11.54
CA PHE A 46 19.33 -4.03 12.45
C PHE A 46 20.34 -4.16 13.58
N GLU A 47 20.68 -3.04 14.20
CA GLU A 47 21.39 -2.96 15.47
C GLU A 47 20.50 -2.32 16.53
N TYR A 48 20.77 -2.63 17.81
CA TYR A 48 20.04 -2.07 18.95
C TYR A 48 20.96 -1.26 19.85
N ILE A 49 20.65 0.03 19.99
CA ILE A 49 21.41 0.99 20.77
C ILE A 49 20.54 1.52 21.92
N ILE A 50 21.10 1.54 23.12
CA ILE A 50 20.44 2.15 24.29
C ILE A 50 21.35 3.23 24.88
N VAL A 51 20.80 4.41 25.15
CA VAL A 51 21.50 5.47 25.89
C VAL A 51 20.69 5.79 27.13
N ASP A 52 21.30 5.54 28.28
CA ASP A 52 20.70 5.76 29.59
C ASP A 52 21.28 7.04 30.25
N GLY A 53 20.42 7.88 30.80
CA GLY A 53 20.77 9.16 31.42
C GLY A 53 21.34 9.07 32.84
N ALA A 54 22.18 8.07 33.14
CA ALA A 54 22.68 7.76 34.48
C ALA A 54 21.57 7.47 35.52
N SER A 55 20.67 6.54 35.18
CA SER A 55 19.56 6.11 36.04
C SER A 55 20.02 5.51 37.37
N ASN A 56 19.24 5.75 38.43
CA ASN A 56 19.52 5.26 39.79
C ASN A 56 18.39 4.41 40.41
N ASP A 57 17.40 4.03 39.60
CA ASP A 57 16.18 3.33 40.02
C ASP A 57 16.19 1.81 39.77
N GLY A 58 17.34 1.26 39.36
CA GLY A 58 17.48 -0.15 38.96
C GLY A 58 17.38 -0.39 37.44
N THR A 59 17.19 0.65 36.62
CA THR A 59 17.21 0.53 35.15
C THR A 59 18.45 -0.20 34.63
N LEU A 60 19.62 0.08 35.19
CA LEU A 60 20.88 -0.54 34.76
C LEU A 60 20.92 -2.05 35.00
N ASP A 61 20.27 -2.55 36.04
CA ASP A 61 20.22 -3.99 36.32
C ASP A 61 19.34 -4.72 35.30
N VAL A 62 18.30 -4.05 34.82
CA VAL A 62 17.51 -4.52 33.66
C VAL A 62 18.36 -4.53 32.39
N LEU A 63 19.14 -3.47 32.12
CA LEU A 63 20.02 -3.44 30.94
C LEU A 63 21.03 -4.59 30.94
N LYS A 64 21.72 -4.81 32.08
CA LYS A 64 22.69 -5.91 32.25
C LYS A 64 22.08 -7.29 31.97
N LYS A 65 20.81 -7.52 32.34
CA LYS A 65 20.10 -8.78 32.05
C LYS A 65 19.99 -9.07 30.55
N TYR A 66 19.93 -8.03 29.72
CA TYR A 66 19.74 -8.12 28.27
C TYR A 66 21.00 -7.78 27.45
N ASP A 67 22.15 -7.55 28.09
CA ASP A 67 23.39 -7.09 27.48
C ASP A 67 23.76 -7.83 26.18
N GLN A 68 23.69 -9.17 26.20
CA GLN A 68 23.99 -10.02 25.03
C GLN A 68 23.08 -9.80 23.80
N TYR A 69 21.93 -9.15 23.97
CA TYR A 69 20.97 -8.86 22.89
C TYR A 69 21.02 -7.41 22.42
N ILE A 70 21.75 -6.55 23.15
CA ILE A 70 21.89 -5.13 22.85
C ILE A 70 23.22 -4.96 22.12
N THR A 71 23.20 -4.30 20.94
CA THR A 71 24.44 -4.11 20.17
C THR A 71 25.40 -3.18 20.90
N ARG A 72 24.87 -2.13 21.54
CA ARG A 72 25.64 -1.21 22.35
C ARG A 72 24.74 -0.47 23.32
N TRP A 73 25.20 -0.29 24.56
CA TRP A 73 24.58 0.67 25.46
C TRP A 73 25.62 1.41 26.29
N ILE A 74 25.24 2.62 26.72
CA ILE A 74 26.02 3.46 27.64
C ILE A 74 25.08 4.02 28.70
N SER A 75 25.61 4.32 29.88
CA SER A 75 24.90 5.07 30.92
C SER A 75 25.78 6.21 31.40
N GLU A 76 25.37 7.43 31.10
CA GLU A 76 26.12 8.66 31.38
C GLU A 76 25.14 9.81 31.61
N PRO A 77 25.49 10.83 32.42
CA PRO A 77 24.65 12.01 32.55
C PRO A 77 24.35 12.67 31.20
N ASP A 78 23.12 13.13 31.03
CA ASP A 78 22.68 13.93 29.89
C ASP A 78 21.98 15.22 30.35
N SER A 79 21.90 16.20 29.45
CA SER A 79 21.20 17.46 29.67
C SER A 79 19.70 17.39 29.32
N GLY A 80 19.20 16.19 28.99
CA GLY A 80 17.84 15.94 28.52
C GLY A 80 17.79 14.92 27.38
N ILE A 81 16.56 14.50 27.05
CA ILE A 81 16.30 13.41 26.09
C ILE A 81 16.96 13.63 24.72
N TYR A 82 16.99 14.87 24.21
CA TYR A 82 17.57 15.16 22.90
C TYR A 82 19.10 15.10 22.90
N ASN A 83 19.77 15.38 24.03
CA ASN A 83 21.21 15.14 24.18
C ASN A 83 21.51 13.63 24.08
N ALA A 84 20.71 12.81 24.76
CA ALA A 84 20.81 11.35 24.68
C ALA A 84 20.51 10.82 23.26
N MET A 85 19.49 11.35 22.58
CA MET A 85 19.21 11.03 21.17
C MET A 85 20.38 11.38 20.25
N ASN A 86 20.96 12.58 20.39
CA ASN A 86 22.11 13.02 19.60
C ASN A 86 23.35 12.12 19.84
N LYS A 87 23.60 11.70 21.09
CA LYS A 87 24.65 10.71 21.41
C LYS A 87 24.37 9.38 20.70
N ALA A 88 23.14 8.88 20.76
CA ALA A 88 22.75 7.61 20.14
C ALA A 88 22.92 7.63 18.61
N VAL A 89 22.54 8.72 17.94
CA VAL A 89 22.71 8.89 16.47
C VAL A 89 24.18 8.83 16.06
N LYS A 90 25.08 9.42 16.87
CA LYS A 90 26.53 9.32 16.63
C LYS A 90 27.03 7.87 16.74
N MET A 91 26.46 7.10 17.67
CA MET A 91 26.78 5.67 17.87
C MET A 91 26.21 4.77 16.78
N ALA A 92 25.08 5.16 16.18
CA ALA A 92 24.40 4.41 15.12
C ALA A 92 25.30 4.21 13.88
N LYS A 93 25.05 3.13 13.16
CA LYS A 93 25.69 2.70 11.90
C LYS A 93 24.68 2.30 10.83
N GLY A 94 23.42 2.09 11.21
CA GLY A 94 22.31 1.84 10.30
C GLY A 94 22.04 3.02 9.36
N GLU A 95 21.53 2.71 8.18
CA GLU A 95 21.12 3.71 7.17
C GLU A 95 19.97 4.58 7.69
N TYR A 96 18.98 3.95 8.34
CA TYR A 96 17.87 4.63 9.00
C TYR A 96 17.93 4.42 10.52
N CYS A 97 17.55 5.45 11.27
CA CYS A 97 17.32 5.37 12.71
C CYS A 97 15.82 5.40 13.01
N ILE A 98 15.41 4.65 14.02
CA ILE A 98 14.09 4.74 14.64
C ILE A 98 14.26 4.85 16.15
N PHE A 99 13.49 5.75 16.77
CA PHE A 99 13.49 5.93 18.21
C PHE A 99 12.33 5.16 18.83
N MET A 100 12.65 4.16 19.63
CA MET A 100 11.71 3.37 20.43
C MET A 100 12.09 3.56 21.90
N ASN A 101 11.70 4.72 22.45
CA ASN A 101 12.09 5.13 23.80
C ASN A 101 11.47 4.24 24.87
N ALA A 102 12.04 4.26 26.08
CA ALA A 102 11.55 3.43 27.17
C ALA A 102 10.08 3.75 27.48
N GLY A 103 9.23 2.71 27.50
CA GLY A 103 7.78 2.82 27.63
C GLY A 103 7.02 2.56 26.33
N ASP A 104 7.66 2.76 25.17
CA ASP A 104 7.11 2.50 23.86
C ASP A 104 7.50 1.11 23.34
N ARG A 105 6.73 0.56 22.40
CA ARG A 105 6.98 -0.78 21.84
C ARG A 105 6.66 -0.84 20.36
N PHE A 106 7.35 -1.72 19.62
CA PHE A 106 6.88 -2.09 18.29
C PHE A 106 5.49 -2.73 18.34
N ALA A 107 4.66 -2.45 17.33
CA ALA A 107 3.29 -2.94 17.27
C ALA A 107 3.21 -4.46 17.20
N ASN A 108 4.18 -5.09 16.52
CA ASN A 108 4.32 -6.54 16.41
C ASN A 108 5.77 -6.97 16.07
N PRO A 109 6.12 -8.26 16.19
CA PRO A 109 7.44 -8.81 15.84
C PRO A 109 7.89 -8.70 14.37
N LEU A 110 7.04 -8.31 13.43
CA LEU A 110 7.35 -8.25 11.99
C LEU A 110 7.47 -6.80 11.46
N VAL A 111 7.41 -5.78 12.32
CA VAL A 111 7.45 -4.36 11.91
C VAL A 111 8.71 -4.04 11.11
N LEU A 112 9.90 -4.38 11.61
CA LEU A 112 11.15 -4.10 10.88
C LEU A 112 11.21 -4.85 9.53
N LYS A 113 10.62 -6.05 9.45
CA LYS A 113 10.52 -6.80 8.21
C LYS A 113 9.59 -6.13 7.20
N GLN A 114 8.42 -5.64 7.64
CA GLN A 114 7.49 -4.89 6.80
C GLN A 114 8.15 -3.60 6.28
N VAL A 115 8.78 -2.82 7.16
CA VAL A 115 9.44 -1.56 6.81
C VAL A 115 10.63 -1.77 5.87
N SER A 116 11.32 -2.92 5.96
CA SER A 116 12.45 -3.23 5.08
C SER A 116 12.12 -3.23 3.58
N LEU A 117 10.84 -3.43 3.22
CA LEU A 117 10.35 -3.36 1.83
C LEU A 117 10.29 -1.94 1.26
N PHE A 118 10.46 -0.92 2.11
CA PHE A 118 10.40 0.50 1.75
C PHE A 118 11.77 1.21 1.83
N LEU A 119 12.76 0.63 2.50
CA LEU A 119 14.03 1.31 2.79
C LEU A 119 14.84 1.69 1.53
N ASN A 120 14.66 0.95 0.42
CA ASN A 120 15.39 1.21 -0.82
C ASN A 120 14.59 2.07 -1.82
N ASP A 121 13.46 2.64 -1.42
CA ASP A 121 12.57 3.43 -2.29
C ASP A 121 13.07 4.87 -2.56
N GLY A 122 14.19 5.26 -1.95
CA GLY A 122 14.84 6.55 -2.16
C GLY A 122 14.23 7.72 -1.38
N PHE A 123 13.52 7.44 -0.28
CA PHE A 123 12.99 8.46 0.64
C PHE A 123 13.92 8.71 1.81
N ASP A 124 14.02 9.94 2.29
CA ASP A 124 14.88 10.29 3.42
C ASP A 124 14.18 10.10 4.78
N TYR A 125 12.86 10.14 4.77
CA TYR A 125 12.00 10.00 5.94
C TYR A 125 10.80 9.10 5.62
N LEU A 126 10.66 8.00 6.36
CA LEU A 126 9.49 7.12 6.28
C LEU A 126 8.67 7.25 7.57
N CYS A 127 7.34 7.38 7.48
CA CYS A 127 6.45 7.40 8.64
C CYS A 127 5.38 6.33 8.50
N GLY A 128 5.29 5.42 9.47
CA GLY A 128 4.18 4.49 9.60
C GLY A 128 3.07 5.02 10.51
N ASN A 129 2.16 4.13 10.88
CA ASN A 129 1.05 4.43 11.78
C ASN A 129 1.45 4.16 13.24
N GLU A 130 0.82 4.91 14.13
CA GLU A 130 0.94 4.76 15.58
C GLU A 130 -0.37 4.21 16.14
N ILE A 131 -0.26 3.27 17.09
CA ILE A 131 -1.36 2.82 17.94
C ILE A 131 -1.19 3.49 19.30
N SER A 132 -2.03 4.48 19.59
CA SER A 132 -1.97 5.27 20.82
C SER A 132 -2.53 4.47 21.99
N LEU A 133 -1.75 4.33 23.06
CA LEU A 133 -2.14 3.67 24.29
C LEU A 133 -2.24 4.67 25.44
N LYS A 134 -3.19 4.45 26.36
CA LYS A 134 -3.23 5.10 27.67
C LYS A 134 -3.63 4.09 28.72
N SER A 135 -2.83 3.95 29.77
CA SER A 135 -3.04 2.94 30.83
C SER A 135 -3.25 1.53 30.27
N GLY A 136 -2.49 1.18 29.23
CA GLY A 136 -2.54 -0.12 28.54
C GLY A 136 -3.71 -0.32 27.57
N LYS A 137 -4.63 0.64 27.42
CA LYS A 137 -5.78 0.56 26.50
C LYS A 137 -5.53 1.38 25.23
N VAL A 138 -5.97 0.87 24.08
CA VAL A 138 -5.94 1.62 22.82
C VAL A 138 -6.94 2.78 22.90
N ILE A 139 -6.45 4.00 22.64
CA ILE A 139 -7.27 5.21 22.63
C ILE A 139 -7.39 5.84 21.24
N ASP A 140 -6.46 5.56 20.31
CA ASP A 140 -6.49 6.12 18.97
C ASP A 140 -5.60 5.30 17.99
N TYR A 141 -5.85 5.48 16.69
CA TYR A 141 -5.02 5.02 15.59
C TYR A 141 -4.59 6.23 14.74
N VAL A 142 -3.33 6.63 14.87
CA VAL A 142 -2.79 7.80 14.18
C VAL A 142 -2.13 7.35 12.88
N TYR A 143 -2.72 7.76 11.75
CA TYR A 143 -2.22 7.44 10.42
C TYR A 143 -1.23 8.49 9.92
N ALA A 144 -0.14 8.04 9.30
CA ALA A 144 0.82 8.95 8.69
C ALA A 144 0.18 9.74 7.54
N PRO A 145 0.35 11.08 7.48
CA PRO A 145 -0.22 11.89 6.41
C PRO A 145 0.42 11.54 5.07
N THR A 146 -0.35 11.60 3.98
CA THR A 146 0.13 11.26 2.63
C THR A 146 1.01 12.35 2.02
N CYS A 147 0.94 13.57 2.52
CA CYS A 147 1.76 14.70 2.11
C CYS A 147 2.17 15.55 3.32
N ILE A 148 3.28 16.27 3.17
CA ILE A 148 3.76 17.24 4.15
C ILE A 148 3.23 18.61 3.77
N THR A 149 2.56 19.28 4.71
CA THR A 149 2.01 20.62 4.54
C THR A 149 2.35 21.49 5.74
N LYS A 150 2.23 22.81 5.58
CA LYS A 150 2.36 23.74 6.71
C LYS A 150 1.28 23.49 7.77
N ASP A 151 0.04 23.29 7.31
CA ASP A 151 -1.12 23.04 8.18
C ASP A 151 -0.92 21.81 9.08
N LEU A 152 -0.30 20.75 8.54
CA LEU A 152 0.06 19.56 9.31
C LEU A 152 0.88 19.94 10.55
N PHE A 153 1.92 20.76 10.41
CA PHE A 153 2.80 21.09 11.53
C PHE A 153 2.24 22.17 12.44
N VAL A 154 1.37 23.06 11.93
CA VAL A 154 0.66 24.02 12.78
C VAL A 154 -0.28 23.29 13.74
N ASN A 155 -1.07 22.35 13.23
CA ASN A 155 -2.15 21.71 13.98
C ASN A 155 -1.77 20.37 14.62
N ARG A 156 -0.74 19.69 14.09
CA ARG A 156 -0.37 18.32 14.46
C ARG A 156 1.16 18.13 14.48
N SER A 157 1.57 16.89 14.68
CA SER A 157 2.95 16.40 14.58
C SER A 157 2.96 15.08 13.82
N LEU A 158 4.12 14.72 13.28
CA LEU A 158 4.38 13.33 12.87
C LEU A 158 4.69 12.49 14.11
N SER A 159 4.33 11.22 14.08
CA SER A 159 4.71 10.28 15.16
C SER A 159 6.20 9.99 15.06
N HIS A 160 6.98 10.46 16.03
CA HIS A 160 8.43 10.22 16.09
C HIS A 160 8.75 8.73 16.24
N GLN A 161 7.97 8.03 17.07
CA GLN A 161 8.09 6.59 17.33
C GLN A 161 7.70 5.71 16.13
N ALA A 162 6.92 6.25 15.19
CA ALA A 162 6.57 5.57 13.95
C ALA A 162 7.48 5.96 12.77
N SER A 163 8.53 6.75 13.01
CA SER A 163 9.36 7.33 11.96
C SER A 163 10.73 6.66 11.83
N PHE A 164 11.09 6.32 10.59
CA PHE A 164 12.42 5.87 10.20
C PHE A 164 13.09 6.99 9.43
N ILE A 165 14.16 7.53 9.98
CA ILE A 165 14.82 8.75 9.49
C ILE A 165 16.23 8.38 9.06
N LYS A 166 16.66 8.77 7.87
CA LYS A 166 18.05 8.55 7.46
C LYS A 166 19.02 9.13 8.49
N ARG A 167 19.99 8.33 8.90
CA ARG A 167 21.00 8.71 9.90
C ARG A 167 21.76 9.97 9.48
N GLU A 168 22.07 10.13 8.19
CA GLU A 168 22.78 11.30 7.67
C GLU A 168 22.01 12.61 7.93
N LEU A 169 20.67 12.59 7.90
CA LEU A 169 19.85 13.75 8.22
C LEU A 169 19.95 14.12 9.70
N LEU A 170 19.90 13.13 10.59
CA LEU A 170 20.02 13.33 12.03
C LEU A 170 21.42 13.80 12.45
N LEU A 171 22.47 13.40 11.71
CA LEU A 171 23.83 13.88 11.95
C LEU A 171 24.05 15.32 11.48
N SER A 172 23.51 15.67 10.31
CA SER A 172 23.64 17.01 9.73
C SER A 172 22.70 18.03 10.37
N ASN A 173 21.59 17.57 10.96
CA ASN A 173 20.59 18.39 11.65
C ASN A 173 20.30 17.76 13.03
N PRO A 174 21.23 17.85 13.99
CA PRO A 174 21.02 17.29 15.32
C PRO A 174 19.84 17.95 16.01
N TYR A 175 19.19 17.23 16.94
CA TYR A 175 18.11 17.80 17.73
C TYR A 175 18.60 18.98 18.58
N ASP A 176 17.78 20.03 18.68
CA ASP A 176 18.02 21.23 19.48
C ASP A 176 17.88 20.90 20.98
N GLU A 177 19.03 20.70 21.63
CA GLU A 177 19.12 20.34 23.05
C GLU A 177 18.61 21.45 23.99
N LYS A 178 18.31 22.65 23.49
CA LYS A 178 17.70 23.73 24.29
C LYS A 178 16.19 23.54 24.47
N LEU A 179 15.55 22.71 23.65
CA LEU A 179 14.14 22.35 23.76
C LEU A 179 13.99 21.08 24.60
N LYS A 180 12.91 20.97 25.36
CA LYS A 180 12.67 19.81 26.24
C LYS A 180 11.66 18.82 25.68
N LEU A 181 10.69 19.28 24.89
CA LEU A 181 9.53 18.47 24.51
C LEU A 181 9.22 18.44 23.01
N VAL A 182 9.79 19.35 22.21
CA VAL A 182 9.34 19.55 20.81
C VAL A 182 10.47 19.62 19.78
N SER A 183 11.69 19.20 20.13
CA SER A 183 12.82 19.24 19.18
C SER A 183 12.66 18.28 18.00
N ASP A 184 12.01 17.14 18.19
CA ASP A 184 11.65 16.20 17.13
C ASP A 184 10.65 16.82 16.13
N TRP A 185 9.68 17.59 16.65
CA TRP A 185 8.75 18.35 15.81
C TRP A 185 9.42 19.54 15.11
N LYS A 186 10.31 20.29 15.79
CA LYS A 186 11.15 21.33 15.17
C LYS A 186 11.96 20.74 14.01
N PHE A 187 12.65 19.63 14.27
CA PHE A 187 13.42 18.90 13.26
C PHE A 187 12.56 18.56 12.04
N CYS A 188 11.34 18.03 12.23
CA CYS A 188 10.45 17.71 11.12
C CYS A 188 10.10 18.93 10.26
N ILE A 189 9.87 20.10 10.85
CA ILE A 189 9.64 21.35 10.12
C ILE A 189 10.88 21.68 9.29
N GLU A 190 12.06 21.69 9.90
CA GLU A 190 13.30 22.05 9.22
C GLU A 190 13.58 21.11 8.04
N ILE A 191 13.56 19.80 8.26
CA ILE A 191 13.96 18.86 7.21
C ILE A 191 12.87 18.63 6.15
N LEU A 192 11.59 18.53 6.53
CA LEU A 192 10.53 18.16 5.60
C LEU A 192 9.88 19.37 4.94
N LEU A 193 9.66 20.45 5.70
CA LEU A 193 8.98 21.63 5.21
C LEU A 193 9.95 22.65 4.60
N LEU A 194 11.08 22.93 5.26
CA LEU A 194 12.02 23.98 4.80
C LEU A 194 13.10 23.43 3.86
N GLN A 195 13.64 22.24 4.12
CA GLN A 195 14.67 21.62 3.27
C GLN A 195 14.11 20.66 2.22
N HIS A 196 12.80 20.41 2.20
CA HIS A 196 12.10 19.55 1.23
C HIS A 196 12.70 18.14 1.08
N LYS A 197 13.20 17.55 2.17
CA LYS A 197 13.66 16.16 2.16
C LYS A 197 12.51 15.20 1.80
N LYS A 198 12.86 14.11 1.12
CA LYS A 198 11.87 13.20 0.55
C LYS A 198 11.15 12.42 1.65
N TYR A 199 9.86 12.69 1.82
CA TYR A 199 9.01 12.02 2.79
C TYR A 199 8.11 10.96 2.14
N ARG A 200 7.85 9.88 2.87
CA ARG A 200 6.84 8.87 2.50
C ARG A 200 6.09 8.34 3.71
N SER A 201 4.76 8.36 3.65
CA SER A 201 3.94 7.53 4.53
C SER A 201 3.91 6.08 4.06
N ILE A 202 3.95 5.15 5.01
CA ILE A 202 3.86 3.70 4.77
C ILE A 202 2.67 3.09 5.53
N ASP A 203 2.02 2.10 4.93
CA ASP A 203 0.84 1.42 5.46
C ASP A 203 1.21 0.30 6.45
N VAL A 204 2.06 0.65 7.42
CA VAL A 204 2.55 -0.26 8.47
C VAL A 204 2.23 0.33 9.84
N ASP A 205 1.57 -0.43 10.70
CA ASP A 205 1.46 -0.08 12.11
C ASP A 205 2.82 -0.33 12.78
N VAL A 206 3.55 0.73 13.11
CA VAL A 206 4.95 0.65 13.55
C VAL A 206 5.03 0.50 15.06
N CYS A 207 4.39 1.40 15.81
CA CYS A 207 4.55 1.47 17.25
C CYS A 207 3.21 1.39 18.00
N LYS A 208 3.33 0.99 19.26
CA LYS A 208 2.36 1.22 20.33
C LYS A 208 2.97 2.31 21.22
N PHE A 209 2.47 3.53 21.09
CA PHE A 209 2.99 4.70 21.78
C PHE A 209 2.23 4.93 23.08
N ASN A 210 2.93 5.10 24.20
CA ASN A 210 2.29 5.24 25.51
C ASN A 210 2.10 6.71 25.91
N HIS A 211 0.84 7.14 26.02
CA HIS A 211 0.45 8.50 26.39
C HIS A 211 0.54 8.79 27.90
N ASP A 212 1.08 7.87 28.70
CA ASP A 212 1.33 8.06 30.14
C ASP A 212 2.67 8.81 30.42
N GLY A 213 3.41 9.20 29.38
CA GLY A 213 4.73 9.84 29.47
C GLY A 213 4.75 11.35 29.78
N ALA A 214 5.96 11.89 29.98
CA ALA A 214 6.22 13.27 30.43
C ALA A 214 5.63 14.37 29.52
N THR A 215 5.48 14.13 28.22
CA THR A 215 4.87 15.08 27.27
C THR A 215 3.42 15.41 27.62
N PHE A 216 2.68 14.45 28.20
CA PHE A 216 1.27 14.66 28.56
C PHE A 216 1.09 15.32 29.93
N THR A 217 2.10 15.25 30.79
CA THR A 217 2.10 15.94 32.09
C THR A 217 2.56 17.39 31.97
N GLN A 218 3.32 17.75 30.91
CA GLN A 218 3.90 19.09 30.70
C GLN A 218 3.34 19.84 29.47
N LYS A 219 2.02 19.75 29.23
CA LYS A 219 1.36 20.33 28.03
C LYS A 219 1.64 21.83 27.83
N GLU A 220 1.66 22.61 28.91
CA GLU A 220 1.87 24.06 28.81
C GLU A 220 3.30 24.43 28.39
N LEU A 221 4.29 23.68 28.87
CA LEU A 221 5.68 23.84 28.39
C LEU A 221 5.77 23.51 26.90
N GLY A 222 5.17 22.39 26.48
CA GLY A 222 5.16 21.99 25.07
C GLY A 222 4.49 23.05 24.18
N LYS A 223 3.37 23.62 24.60
CA LYS A 223 2.72 24.74 23.87
C LYS A 223 3.64 25.95 23.76
N LYS A 224 4.30 26.35 24.85
CA LYS A 224 5.22 27.50 24.86
C LYS A 224 6.40 27.28 23.91
N GLU A 225 7.00 26.09 23.94
CA GLU A 225 8.10 25.73 23.05
C GLU A 225 7.64 25.71 21.58
N ARG A 226 6.45 25.13 21.27
CA ARG A 226 5.90 25.16 19.91
C ARG A 226 5.73 26.59 19.40
N MET A 227 5.16 27.48 20.21
CA MET A 227 4.97 28.88 19.81
C MET A 227 6.30 29.58 19.52
N LYS A 228 7.34 29.34 20.33
CA LYS A 228 8.69 29.87 20.10
C LYS A 228 9.29 29.38 18.78
N VAL A 229 9.14 28.09 18.48
CA VAL A 229 9.63 27.50 17.24
C VAL A 229 8.83 27.98 16.02
N LEU A 230 7.51 28.17 16.14
CA LEU A 230 6.71 28.79 15.07
C LEU A 230 7.14 30.23 14.82
N GLU A 231 7.39 31.01 15.88
CA GLU A 231 7.89 32.38 15.75
C GLU A 231 9.25 32.42 15.03
N GLU A 232 10.13 31.46 15.33
CA GLU A 232 11.45 31.31 14.73
C GLU A 232 11.39 30.85 13.25
N LEU A 233 10.64 29.78 12.95
CA LEU A 233 10.71 29.09 11.66
C LEU A 233 9.55 29.42 10.70
N LEU A 234 8.39 29.81 11.24
CA LEU A 234 7.14 30.03 10.50
C LEU A 234 6.41 31.30 11.00
N PRO A 235 7.04 32.49 10.91
CA PRO A 235 6.55 33.71 11.55
C PRO A 235 5.19 34.17 11.01
N ASN A 236 4.86 33.88 9.76
CA ASN A 236 3.56 34.21 9.18
C ASN A 236 2.44 33.39 9.83
N GLU A 237 2.65 32.09 9.98
CA GLU A 237 1.74 31.15 10.61
C GLU A 237 1.59 31.47 12.11
N TYR A 238 2.70 31.79 12.80
CA TYR A 238 2.67 32.31 14.17
C TYR A 238 1.78 33.54 14.31
N ASN A 239 1.94 34.53 13.43
CA ASN A 239 1.15 35.77 13.45
C ASN A 239 -0.34 35.51 13.18
N GLN A 240 -0.68 34.57 12.29
CA GLN A 240 -2.06 34.16 12.04
C GLN A 240 -2.69 33.50 13.26
N ILE A 241 -1.98 32.56 13.92
CA ILE A 241 -2.46 31.91 15.14
C ILE A 241 -2.69 32.95 16.25
N LYS A 242 -1.80 33.93 16.39
CA LYS A 242 -1.93 35.01 17.36
C LYS A 242 -3.15 35.90 17.07
N LYS A 243 -3.37 36.26 15.79
CA LYS A 243 -4.57 36.99 15.35
C LYS A 243 -5.85 36.22 15.64
N HIS A 244 -5.88 34.91 15.34
CA HIS A 244 -7.04 34.06 15.62
C HIS A 244 -7.27 33.80 17.11
N LYS A 245 -6.24 33.70 17.95
CA LYS A 245 -6.39 33.64 19.42
C LYS A 245 -7.07 34.88 19.99
N GLN A 246 -6.89 36.05 19.35
CA GLN A 246 -7.58 37.28 19.72
C GLN A 246 -9.07 37.26 19.34
N THR A 247 -9.46 36.47 18.33
CA THR A 247 -10.85 36.31 17.83
C THR A 247 -11.54 35.03 18.33
N TYR A 248 -10.80 34.14 18.99
CA TYR A 248 -11.26 32.79 19.38
C TYR A 248 -12.17 32.76 20.60
N ILE A 249 -12.16 33.82 21.43
CA ILE A 249 -13.05 33.95 22.59
C ILE A 249 -14.49 34.22 22.12
N ASP A 250 -14.67 34.88 20.97
CA ASP A 250 -16.01 35.21 20.43
C ASP A 250 -16.65 34.05 19.66
N ILE A 251 -15.85 33.18 19.03
CA ILE A 251 -16.34 32.11 18.13
C ILE A 251 -16.72 30.82 18.88
N ILE A 252 -16.12 30.56 20.06
CA ILE A 252 -16.43 29.36 20.87
C ILE A 252 -17.88 29.38 21.41
N ALA A 253 -18.55 30.53 21.45
CA ALA A 253 -19.96 30.61 21.78
C ALA A 253 -20.90 30.08 20.68
N GLU A 254 -20.43 29.94 19.44
CA GLU A 254 -21.34 29.74 18.28
C GLU A 254 -21.20 28.37 17.57
N HIS A 255 -20.12 27.61 17.78
CA HIS A 255 -19.82 26.40 16.98
C HIS A 255 -19.89 25.05 17.70
N CYS A 256 -20.42 25.01 18.92
CA CYS A 256 -20.80 23.73 19.54
C CYS A 256 -22.18 23.29 19.02
N MET A 257 -22.23 22.76 17.79
CA MET A 257 -23.13 21.70 17.30
C MET A 257 -23.09 21.71 15.77
N GLU A 258 -22.44 20.70 15.16
CA GLU A 258 -23.00 20.01 13.99
C GLU A 258 -22.17 18.76 13.66
N SER A 259 -22.88 17.65 13.56
CA SER A 259 -22.37 16.28 13.58
C SER A 259 -22.07 15.74 12.17
N PHE A 260 -20.94 15.03 12.09
CA PHE A 260 -20.34 14.50 10.87
C PHE A 260 -20.88 13.11 10.51
N GLU A 261 -22.17 12.98 10.15
CA GLU A 261 -22.72 11.69 9.64
C GLU A 261 -23.55 11.81 8.35
N TRP A 262 -24.01 13.01 7.96
CA TRP A 262 -24.87 13.19 6.78
C TRP A 262 -24.14 13.22 5.42
N ALA A 263 -22.84 13.59 5.40
CA ALA A 263 -22.06 13.70 4.17
C ALA A 263 -21.79 12.33 3.50
N ASN A 264 -21.70 11.25 4.27
CA ASN A 264 -21.44 9.91 3.73
C ASN A 264 -22.68 9.30 3.09
N ILE A 265 -23.87 9.51 3.67
CA ILE A 265 -25.14 9.00 3.13
C ILE A 265 -25.48 9.74 1.82
N TYR A 266 -25.31 11.07 1.77
CA TYR A 266 -25.53 11.86 0.57
C TYR A 266 -24.56 11.45 -0.56
N ASN A 267 -23.28 11.25 -0.25
CA ASN A 267 -22.29 10.81 -1.25
C ASN A 267 -22.56 9.41 -1.81
N VAL A 268 -23.06 8.47 -0.99
CA VAL A 268 -23.41 7.11 -1.46
C VAL A 268 -24.67 7.14 -2.32
N ALA A 269 -25.69 7.91 -1.92
CA ALA A 269 -26.91 8.10 -2.71
C ALA A 269 -26.59 8.81 -4.04
N ALA A 270 -25.86 9.94 -4.00
CA ALA A 270 -25.41 10.67 -5.16
C ALA A 270 -24.62 9.78 -6.13
N LYS A 271 -23.64 9.00 -5.66
CA LYS A 271 -22.90 8.04 -6.50
C LYS A 271 -23.82 7.01 -7.17
N LYS A 272 -24.81 6.47 -6.46
CA LYS A 272 -25.76 5.51 -7.03
C LYS A 272 -26.60 6.16 -8.14
N PHE A 273 -27.05 7.39 -7.96
CA PHE A 273 -27.78 8.18 -8.96
C PHE A 273 -26.89 8.56 -10.17
N THR A 274 -25.64 8.97 -9.95
CA THR A 274 -24.70 9.28 -11.03
C THR A 274 -24.44 8.10 -11.96
N THR A 275 -24.29 6.89 -11.41
CA THR A 275 -24.15 5.67 -12.25
C THR A 275 -25.40 5.39 -13.08
N MET A 276 -26.60 5.56 -12.50
CA MET A 276 -27.86 5.34 -13.22
C MET A 276 -28.04 6.34 -14.36
N PHE A 277 -27.70 7.61 -14.11
CA PHE A 277 -27.73 8.65 -15.14
C PHE A 277 -26.70 8.38 -16.25
N THR A 278 -25.54 7.82 -15.93
CA THR A 278 -24.50 7.47 -16.92
C THR A 278 -25.01 6.43 -17.93
N TYR A 279 -25.80 5.44 -17.50
CA TYR A 279 -26.42 4.48 -18.44
C TYR A 279 -27.34 5.18 -19.44
N ILE A 280 -28.18 6.11 -18.99
CA ILE A 280 -29.10 6.84 -19.87
C ILE A 280 -28.31 7.76 -20.82
N GLN A 281 -27.28 8.45 -20.31
CA GLN A 281 -26.43 9.34 -21.11
C GLN A 281 -25.68 8.61 -22.23
N VAL A 282 -25.18 7.39 -21.96
CA VAL A 282 -24.36 6.62 -22.93
C VAL A 282 -25.24 5.74 -23.83
N MET A 283 -26.26 5.07 -23.27
CA MET A 283 -27.04 4.05 -23.98
C MET A 283 -28.43 4.51 -24.45
N GLY A 284 -28.89 5.70 -24.08
CA GLY A 284 -30.25 6.16 -24.37
C GLY A 284 -31.32 5.25 -23.73
N PHE A 285 -32.33 4.82 -24.51
CA PHE A 285 -33.44 3.98 -24.03
C PHE A 285 -32.99 2.65 -23.41
N LEU A 286 -31.95 2.01 -23.96
CA LEU A 286 -31.37 0.78 -23.38
C LEU A 286 -30.77 1.04 -21.99
N GLY A 287 -30.37 2.28 -21.71
CA GLY A 287 -29.91 2.69 -20.38
C GLY A 287 -30.99 2.58 -19.32
N LEU A 288 -32.27 2.77 -19.69
CA LEU A 288 -33.40 2.60 -18.77
C LEU A 288 -33.54 1.14 -18.32
N LEU A 289 -33.29 0.17 -19.22
CA LEU A 289 -33.28 -1.25 -18.88
C LEU A 289 -32.12 -1.61 -17.94
N ALA A 290 -30.94 -1.02 -18.12
CA ALA A 290 -29.81 -1.21 -17.22
C ALA A 290 -30.07 -0.63 -15.81
N VAL A 291 -30.76 0.53 -15.74
CA VAL A 291 -31.23 1.12 -14.48
C VAL A 291 -32.25 0.21 -13.80
N LEU A 292 -33.27 -0.26 -14.52
CA LEU A 292 -34.27 -1.20 -14.00
C LEU A 292 -33.62 -2.49 -13.48
N GLY A 293 -32.65 -3.05 -14.21
CA GLY A 293 -31.88 -4.22 -13.76
C GLY A 293 -31.14 -3.97 -12.43
N LYS A 294 -30.60 -2.77 -12.20
CA LYS A 294 -29.92 -2.41 -10.95
C LYS A 294 -30.89 -2.26 -9.76
N MET A 295 -32.17 -1.95 -10.04
CA MET A 295 -33.20 -1.81 -9.02
C MET A 295 -33.78 -3.16 -8.59
N ILE A 296 -33.70 -4.19 -9.43
CA ILE A 296 -34.16 -5.55 -9.12
C ILE A 296 -33.07 -6.28 -8.31
N PRO A 297 -33.33 -6.70 -7.06
CA PRO A 297 -32.35 -7.43 -6.27
C PRO A 297 -32.03 -8.81 -6.87
N GLY A 298 -30.80 -9.26 -6.65
CA GLY A 298 -30.37 -10.61 -7.00
C GLY A 298 -29.99 -10.83 -8.47
N VAL A 299 -29.88 -12.10 -8.86
CA VAL A 299 -29.28 -12.54 -10.13
C VAL A 299 -30.08 -12.06 -11.35
N LEU A 300 -31.42 -11.98 -11.23
CA LEU A 300 -32.28 -11.56 -12.34
C LEU A 300 -32.00 -10.12 -12.78
N GLY A 301 -31.86 -9.20 -11.83
CA GLY A 301 -31.55 -7.80 -12.11
C GLY A 301 -30.19 -7.62 -12.79
N LEU A 302 -29.18 -8.38 -12.31
CA LEU A 302 -27.86 -8.42 -12.94
C LEU A 302 -27.92 -8.92 -14.38
N LYS A 303 -28.66 -10.01 -14.65
CA LYS A 303 -28.84 -10.53 -16.03
C LYS A 303 -29.44 -9.48 -16.96
N ILE A 304 -30.48 -8.76 -16.51
CA ILE A 304 -31.13 -7.69 -17.30
C ILE A 304 -30.10 -6.59 -17.61
N LYS A 305 -29.35 -6.15 -16.60
CA LYS A 305 -28.31 -5.14 -16.75
C LYS A 305 -27.25 -5.57 -17.76
N HIS A 306 -26.68 -6.77 -17.60
CA HIS A 306 -25.64 -7.29 -18.48
C HIS A 306 -26.13 -7.42 -19.92
N LYS A 307 -27.34 -7.96 -20.13
CA LYS A 307 -27.93 -8.10 -21.47
C LYS A 307 -28.14 -6.75 -22.15
N ALA A 308 -28.60 -5.74 -21.42
CA ALA A 308 -28.80 -4.39 -21.96
C ALA A 308 -27.46 -3.77 -22.41
N ILE A 309 -26.43 -3.87 -21.57
CA ILE A 309 -25.08 -3.34 -21.88
C ILE A 309 -24.46 -4.07 -23.07
N LEU A 310 -24.48 -5.41 -23.08
CA LEU A 310 -23.95 -6.21 -24.19
C LEU A 310 -24.69 -5.93 -25.50
N SER A 311 -26.02 -5.79 -25.47
CA SER A 311 -26.80 -5.45 -26.67
C SER A 311 -26.39 -4.09 -27.25
N PHE A 312 -26.22 -3.08 -26.38
CA PHE A 312 -25.73 -1.77 -26.78
C PHE A 312 -24.32 -1.84 -27.38
N LEU A 313 -23.37 -2.48 -26.68
CA LEU A 313 -21.98 -2.55 -27.12
C LEU A 313 -21.84 -3.30 -28.45
N LYS A 314 -22.54 -4.43 -28.62
CA LYS A 314 -22.56 -5.16 -29.90
C LYS A 314 -23.16 -4.34 -31.02
N LYS A 315 -24.30 -3.70 -30.79
CA LYS A 315 -24.97 -2.89 -31.82
C LYS A 315 -24.12 -1.69 -32.24
N LYS A 316 -23.48 -1.00 -31.29
CA LYS A 316 -22.74 0.24 -31.56
C LYS A 316 -21.29 -0.01 -31.98
N TYR A 317 -20.63 -1.03 -31.43
CA TYR A 317 -19.19 -1.25 -31.59
C TYR A 317 -18.82 -2.63 -32.18
N GLY A 318 -19.79 -3.51 -32.44
CA GLY A 318 -19.52 -4.84 -32.99
C GLY A 318 -18.79 -4.82 -34.34
N TYR A 319 -18.95 -3.74 -35.13
CA TYR A 319 -18.24 -3.55 -36.40
C TYR A 319 -16.72 -3.42 -36.24
N VAL A 320 -16.23 -3.10 -35.03
CA VAL A 320 -14.81 -2.96 -34.72
C VAL A 320 -14.13 -4.33 -34.58
N VAL A 321 -14.90 -5.38 -34.26
CA VAL A 321 -14.35 -6.73 -34.09
C VAL A 321 -13.89 -7.28 -35.44
N ASN A 322 -12.58 -7.39 -35.61
CA ASN A 322 -11.93 -7.90 -36.80
C ASN A 322 -11.66 -9.40 -36.67
N ASN A 323 -12.25 -10.20 -37.56
CA ASN A 323 -12.02 -11.64 -37.64
C ASN A 323 -10.72 -12.02 -38.36
N ASN A 324 -10.02 -11.05 -38.97
CA ASN A 324 -8.76 -11.22 -39.70
C ASN A 324 -7.55 -10.60 -38.98
N ALA A 325 -7.65 -10.32 -37.68
CA ALA A 325 -6.61 -9.63 -36.90
C ALA A 325 -5.20 -10.24 -37.05
N ASN A 326 -5.12 -11.56 -37.23
CA ASN A 326 -3.83 -12.28 -37.38
C ASN A 326 -3.12 -12.06 -38.72
N ILE A 327 -3.75 -11.43 -39.72
CA ILE A 327 -3.22 -11.33 -41.09
C ILE A 327 -2.39 -10.04 -41.30
N VAL A 328 -2.63 -8.99 -40.52
CA VAL A 328 -2.09 -7.64 -40.81
C VAL A 328 -0.99 -7.21 -39.82
N ASP A 329 -1.11 -7.55 -38.54
CA ASP A 329 -0.16 -7.15 -37.51
C ASP A 329 0.59 -8.37 -36.96
N LYS A 330 1.89 -8.22 -36.67
CA LYS A 330 2.67 -9.19 -35.89
C LYS A 330 3.11 -8.53 -34.59
N GLN A 331 3.04 -9.27 -33.49
CA GLN A 331 3.63 -8.83 -32.23
C GLN A 331 5.13 -8.60 -32.42
N VAL A 332 5.62 -7.51 -31.85
CA VAL A 332 7.02 -7.13 -31.88
C VAL A 332 7.70 -7.72 -30.64
N SER A 333 8.91 -8.26 -30.80
CA SER A 333 9.72 -8.69 -29.67
C SER A 333 10.20 -7.50 -28.85
N ILE A 334 10.18 -7.63 -27.52
CA ILE A 334 10.82 -6.70 -26.58
C ILE A 334 12.00 -7.40 -25.91
N GLY A 335 13.14 -7.42 -26.62
CA GLY A 335 14.28 -8.25 -26.25
C GLY A 335 13.98 -9.75 -26.36
N ASP A 336 14.87 -10.57 -25.80
CA ASP A 336 14.85 -12.03 -26.01
C ASP A 336 13.97 -12.80 -25.02
N LYS A 337 13.26 -12.10 -24.11
CA LYS A 337 12.53 -12.71 -22.99
C LYS A 337 11.04 -12.42 -23.05
N PHE A 338 10.25 -13.40 -22.61
CA PHE A 338 8.80 -13.28 -22.51
C PHE A 338 8.42 -12.17 -21.51
N PRO A 339 7.68 -11.13 -21.93
CA PRO A 339 7.41 -9.99 -21.08
C PRO A 339 6.32 -10.28 -20.03
N ILE A 340 6.61 -9.95 -18.78
CA ILE A 340 5.66 -9.92 -17.67
C ILE A 340 5.37 -8.46 -17.32
N TRP A 341 4.12 -8.03 -17.47
CA TRP A 341 3.70 -6.65 -17.27
C TRP A 341 3.02 -6.49 -15.91
N VAL A 342 3.50 -5.54 -15.12
CA VAL A 342 2.84 -5.09 -13.89
C VAL A 342 2.70 -3.58 -13.96
N CYS A 343 1.53 -3.03 -13.62
CA CYS A 343 1.34 -1.58 -13.58
C CYS A 343 1.17 -1.08 -12.14
N TRP A 344 1.92 -0.04 -11.81
CA TRP A 344 1.63 0.83 -10.68
C TRP A 344 1.92 2.26 -11.08
N TRP A 345 0.85 3.03 -11.30
CA TRP A 345 0.93 4.32 -11.98
C TRP A 345 1.90 5.29 -11.30
N GLN A 346 1.92 5.31 -9.97
CA GLN A 346 2.78 6.17 -9.16
C GLN A 346 4.25 5.72 -9.10
N GLY A 347 4.61 4.59 -9.72
CA GLY A 347 5.96 4.02 -9.67
C GLY A 347 6.15 3.01 -8.53
N GLU A 348 7.08 2.07 -8.72
CA GLU A 348 7.33 0.97 -7.78
C GLU A 348 7.63 1.43 -6.34
N ASN A 349 8.42 2.49 -6.21
CA ASN A 349 8.78 3.10 -4.94
C ASN A 349 7.56 3.65 -4.17
N MET A 350 6.42 3.84 -4.84
CA MET A 350 5.17 4.29 -4.25
C MET A 350 4.17 3.16 -3.98
N MET A 351 4.55 1.90 -4.19
CA MET A 351 3.69 0.77 -3.88
C MET A 351 3.44 0.64 -2.36
N PRO A 352 2.20 0.38 -1.91
CA PRO A 352 1.91 0.01 -0.52
C PRO A 352 2.42 -1.40 -0.21
N LEU A 353 2.30 -1.82 1.05
CA LEU A 353 2.87 -3.06 1.57
C LEU A 353 2.43 -4.30 0.79
N VAL A 354 1.12 -4.44 0.52
CA VAL A 354 0.59 -5.63 -0.17
C VAL A 354 1.11 -5.73 -1.61
N PRO A 355 1.05 -4.69 -2.46
CA PRO A 355 1.68 -4.76 -3.77
C PRO A 355 3.20 -4.98 -3.74
N LYS A 356 3.92 -4.44 -2.76
CA LYS A 356 5.36 -4.72 -2.57
C LYS A 356 5.63 -6.19 -2.27
N ILE A 357 4.83 -6.79 -1.40
CA ILE A 357 4.84 -8.23 -1.10
C ILE A 357 4.61 -9.04 -2.38
N CYS A 358 3.57 -8.71 -3.15
CA CYS A 358 3.25 -9.38 -4.40
C CYS A 358 4.39 -9.25 -5.42
N LEU A 359 4.95 -8.05 -5.58
CA LEU A 359 6.05 -7.79 -6.52
C LEU A 359 7.33 -8.54 -6.11
N ALA A 360 7.67 -8.55 -4.82
CA ALA A 360 8.81 -9.31 -4.31
C ALA A 360 8.65 -10.82 -4.58
N SER A 361 7.44 -11.34 -4.36
CA SER A 361 7.11 -12.74 -4.65
C SER A 361 7.20 -13.07 -6.14
N LEU A 362 6.74 -12.16 -7.00
CA LEU A 362 6.82 -12.30 -8.46
C LEU A 362 8.28 -12.35 -8.91
N ARG A 363 9.11 -11.38 -8.50
CA ARG A 363 10.54 -11.33 -8.84
C ARG A 363 11.28 -12.61 -8.47
N LYS A 364 11.01 -13.15 -7.28
CA LYS A 364 11.63 -14.40 -6.81
C LYS A 364 11.26 -15.62 -7.66
N ASN A 365 10.07 -15.60 -8.27
CA ASN A 365 9.50 -16.74 -8.98
C ASN A 365 9.50 -16.60 -10.51
N LEU A 366 10.12 -15.55 -11.06
CA LEU A 366 10.31 -15.41 -12.52
C LEU A 366 11.15 -16.57 -13.07
N LEU A 367 10.78 -17.05 -14.25
CA LEU A 367 11.58 -18.00 -15.01
C LEU A 367 12.76 -17.29 -15.71
N PRO A 368 13.87 -18.00 -16.03
CA PRO A 368 15.02 -17.41 -16.71
C PRO A 368 14.69 -16.73 -18.05
N ASN A 369 13.70 -17.25 -18.77
CA ASN A 369 13.20 -16.74 -20.04
C ASN A 369 12.14 -15.63 -19.91
N GLN A 370 11.83 -15.17 -18.69
CA GLN A 370 10.86 -14.11 -18.45
C GLN A 370 11.56 -12.82 -18.04
N GLN A 371 10.95 -11.68 -18.40
CA GLN A 371 11.41 -10.35 -18.00
C GLN A 371 10.26 -9.52 -17.46
N LEU A 372 10.44 -8.98 -16.25
CA LEU A 372 9.46 -8.13 -15.59
C LEU A 372 9.62 -6.67 -16.02
N TYR A 373 8.50 -6.09 -16.48
CA TYR A 373 8.37 -4.68 -16.84
C TYR A 373 7.33 -4.04 -15.92
N ILE A 374 7.77 -3.06 -15.13
CA ILE A 374 6.90 -2.30 -14.23
C ILE A 374 6.54 -0.99 -14.92
N ILE A 375 5.26 -0.83 -15.24
CA ILE A 375 4.72 0.32 -15.95
C ILE A 375 4.23 1.38 -14.96
N SER A 376 4.62 2.64 -15.21
CA SER A 376 4.26 3.82 -14.43
C SER A 376 3.99 5.03 -15.34
N ALA A 377 3.52 6.13 -14.74
CA ALA A 377 3.32 7.40 -15.43
C ALA A 377 4.58 7.90 -16.15
N ASP A 378 5.75 7.64 -15.57
CA ASP A 378 7.03 8.16 -16.06
C ASP A 378 7.62 7.34 -17.23
N ASN A 379 7.12 6.11 -17.45
CA ASN A 379 7.76 5.20 -18.40
C ASN A 379 6.82 4.56 -19.44
N TYR A 380 5.49 4.64 -19.29
CA TYR A 380 4.58 3.93 -20.19
C TYR A 380 4.77 4.33 -21.67
N LYS A 381 5.07 5.60 -21.94
CA LYS A 381 5.34 6.13 -23.29
C LYS A 381 6.56 5.51 -23.98
N LYS A 382 7.46 4.87 -23.22
CA LYS A 382 8.60 4.12 -23.79
C LYS A 382 8.14 2.83 -24.49
N TYR A 383 6.98 2.31 -24.10
CA TYR A 383 6.48 1.03 -24.56
C TYR A 383 5.35 1.19 -25.57
N VAL A 384 4.37 2.05 -25.28
CA VAL A 384 3.19 2.27 -26.13
C VAL A 384 2.81 3.74 -26.20
N GLU A 385 2.33 4.15 -27.37
CA GLU A 385 1.69 5.44 -27.58
C GLU A 385 0.17 5.24 -27.54
N LEU A 386 -0.51 6.07 -26.77
CA LEU A 386 -1.97 6.06 -26.66
C LEU A 386 -2.53 7.30 -27.34
N PRO A 387 -3.70 7.22 -27.99
CA PRO A 387 -4.34 8.38 -28.58
C PRO A 387 -4.55 9.53 -27.59
N GLU A 388 -4.34 10.77 -28.03
CA GLU A 388 -4.43 11.97 -27.19
C GLU A 388 -5.77 12.11 -26.44
N TYR A 389 -6.88 11.71 -27.07
CA TYR A 389 -8.19 11.76 -26.43
C TYR A 389 -8.32 10.85 -25.21
N ILE A 390 -7.55 9.75 -25.14
CA ILE A 390 -7.52 8.86 -23.96
C ILE A 390 -6.72 9.52 -22.83
N ILE A 391 -5.62 10.20 -23.19
CA ILE A 391 -4.81 10.95 -22.22
C ILE A 391 -5.64 12.10 -21.63
N SER A 392 -6.30 12.91 -22.48
CA SER A 392 -7.20 13.99 -22.05
C SER A 392 -8.34 13.46 -21.17
N MET A 393 -8.91 12.29 -21.49
CA MET A 393 -9.91 11.64 -20.63
C MET A 393 -9.41 11.35 -19.22
N LEU A 394 -8.15 10.93 -19.05
CA LEU A 394 -7.58 10.67 -17.74
C LEU A 394 -7.30 11.99 -16.99
N GLU A 395 -6.70 12.96 -17.66
CA GLU A 395 -6.35 14.28 -17.09
C GLU A 395 -7.59 15.07 -16.65
N GLU A 396 -8.68 14.97 -17.41
CA GLU A 396 -9.99 15.55 -17.09
C GLU A 396 -10.79 14.74 -16.06
N GLY A 397 -10.27 13.60 -15.58
CA GLY A 397 -10.95 12.73 -14.62
C GLY A 397 -12.19 12.01 -15.17
N ARG A 398 -12.35 11.94 -16.50
CA ARG A 398 -13.46 11.22 -17.18
C ARG A 398 -13.29 9.70 -17.08
N ILE A 399 -12.07 9.21 -16.95
CA ILE A 399 -11.75 7.80 -16.67
C ILE A 399 -10.88 7.69 -15.42
N SER A 400 -11.03 6.59 -14.68
CA SER A 400 -10.16 6.31 -13.53
C SER A 400 -8.83 5.73 -13.98
N LEU A 401 -7.82 5.75 -13.09
CA LEU A 401 -6.56 5.04 -13.30
C LEU A 401 -6.75 3.54 -13.53
N THR A 402 -7.78 2.94 -12.94
CA THR A 402 -8.13 1.53 -13.21
C THR A 402 -8.50 1.35 -14.69
N ASN A 403 -9.38 2.20 -15.21
CA ASN A 403 -9.80 2.14 -16.61
C ASN A 403 -8.63 2.42 -17.55
N PHE A 404 -7.80 3.40 -17.21
CA PHE A 404 -6.59 3.69 -17.99
C PHE A 404 -5.63 2.50 -18.01
N SER A 405 -5.46 1.82 -16.87
CA SER A 405 -4.63 0.61 -16.79
C SER A 405 -5.16 -0.53 -17.65
N ASP A 406 -6.48 -0.63 -17.84
CA ASP A 406 -7.08 -1.61 -18.74
C ASP A 406 -6.72 -1.32 -20.20
N ILE A 407 -6.82 -0.07 -20.63
CA ILE A 407 -6.45 0.36 -21.99
C ILE A 407 -4.96 0.13 -22.23
N LEU A 408 -4.13 0.50 -21.25
CA LEU A 408 -2.68 0.32 -21.30
C LEU A 408 -2.29 -1.17 -21.41
N ARG A 409 -2.96 -2.03 -20.64
CA ARG A 409 -2.78 -3.49 -20.66
C ARG A 409 -2.94 -4.04 -22.07
N PHE A 410 -4.07 -3.77 -22.73
CA PHE A 410 -4.33 -4.32 -24.05
C PHE A 410 -3.47 -3.68 -25.14
N SER A 411 -3.05 -2.42 -24.96
CA SER A 411 -2.08 -1.80 -25.87
C SER A 411 -0.71 -2.50 -25.82
N LEU A 412 -0.24 -2.86 -24.62
CA LEU A 412 1.00 -3.61 -24.42
C LEU A 412 0.90 -5.04 -24.95
N LEU A 413 -0.17 -5.77 -24.60
CA LEU A 413 -0.38 -7.15 -25.06
C LEU A 413 -0.58 -7.23 -26.57
N THR A 414 -1.22 -6.23 -27.19
CA THR A 414 -1.32 -6.18 -28.66
C THR A 414 0.05 -6.00 -29.31
N LYS A 415 0.88 -5.11 -28.76
CA LYS A 415 2.18 -4.78 -29.36
C LYS A 415 3.25 -5.86 -29.11
N TYR A 416 3.30 -6.42 -27.91
CA TYR A 416 4.43 -7.27 -27.47
C TYR A 416 4.03 -8.67 -27.01
N GLY A 417 2.72 -8.97 -26.89
CA GLY A 417 2.27 -10.15 -26.17
C GLY A 417 2.69 -10.13 -24.69
N GLY A 418 2.96 -11.30 -24.14
CA GLY A 418 3.38 -11.44 -22.74
C GLY A 418 2.24 -11.75 -21.79
N LEU A 419 2.48 -11.56 -20.50
CA LEU A 419 1.49 -11.77 -19.44
C LEU A 419 1.34 -10.54 -18.59
N TRP A 420 0.13 -9.99 -18.53
CA TRP A 420 -0.23 -8.99 -17.53
C TRP A 420 -0.60 -9.66 -16.21
N ILE A 421 0.03 -9.20 -15.14
CA ILE A 421 -0.25 -9.60 -13.76
C ILE A 421 -0.56 -8.34 -12.96
N ASP A 422 -1.74 -8.26 -12.37
CA ASP A 422 -2.07 -7.15 -11.48
C ASP A 422 -1.08 -7.10 -10.30
N SER A 423 -0.74 -5.88 -9.87
CA SER A 423 0.25 -5.62 -8.79
C SER A 423 -0.08 -6.26 -7.43
N THR A 424 -1.25 -6.87 -7.30
CA THR A 424 -1.78 -7.50 -6.08
C THR A 424 -1.91 -9.02 -6.23
N CYS A 425 -1.35 -9.59 -7.28
CA CYS A 425 -1.23 -11.03 -7.47
C CYS A 425 0.06 -11.53 -6.80
N LEU A 426 -0.09 -12.28 -5.71
CA LEU A 426 1.00 -12.96 -5.04
C LEU A 426 1.40 -14.19 -5.85
N VAL A 427 2.68 -14.34 -6.20
CA VAL A 427 3.21 -15.52 -6.89
C VAL A 427 3.93 -16.39 -5.86
N SER A 428 3.28 -17.46 -5.43
CA SER A 428 3.74 -18.32 -4.32
C SER A 428 4.82 -19.33 -4.74
N GLN A 429 4.84 -19.70 -6.02
CA GLN A 429 5.74 -20.67 -6.61
C GLN A 429 6.03 -20.33 -8.08
N LYS A 430 7.09 -20.91 -8.65
CA LYS A 430 7.42 -20.74 -10.07
C LYS A 430 6.24 -21.19 -10.95
N MET A 431 5.90 -20.35 -11.93
CA MET A 431 4.89 -20.69 -12.92
C MET A 431 5.47 -21.63 -13.97
N ASN A 432 4.60 -22.40 -14.64
CA ASN A 432 4.99 -23.09 -15.86
C ASN A 432 5.36 -22.08 -16.95
N ASP A 433 6.18 -22.49 -17.92
CA ASP A 433 6.44 -21.66 -19.08
C ASP A 433 5.20 -21.59 -19.97
N LEU A 434 4.56 -20.43 -19.96
CA LEU A 434 3.34 -20.16 -20.74
C LEU A 434 3.62 -19.30 -21.98
N SER A 435 4.89 -19.08 -22.34
CA SER A 435 5.28 -18.15 -23.42
C SER A 435 4.75 -18.52 -24.80
N HIS A 436 4.41 -19.80 -25.03
CA HIS A 436 3.86 -20.32 -26.27
C HIS A 436 2.32 -20.28 -26.32
N MET A 437 1.65 -19.99 -25.20
CA MET A 437 0.20 -20.09 -25.12
C MET A 437 -0.47 -18.92 -25.86
N PRO A 438 -1.50 -19.17 -26.70
CA PRO A 438 -2.22 -18.12 -27.41
C PRO A 438 -2.99 -17.22 -26.44
N PHE A 439 -3.48 -17.79 -25.35
CA PHE A 439 -4.19 -17.09 -24.29
C PHE A 439 -3.77 -17.67 -22.93
N ILE A 440 -3.65 -16.81 -21.93
CA ILE A 440 -3.23 -17.10 -20.57
C ILE A 440 -4.18 -16.33 -19.67
N THR A 441 -4.87 -17.04 -18.77
CA THR A 441 -5.73 -16.43 -17.75
C THR A 441 -5.91 -17.37 -16.57
N SER A 442 -6.57 -16.92 -15.51
CA SER A 442 -7.27 -17.83 -14.59
C SER A 442 -8.66 -18.14 -15.15
N LYS A 443 -9.01 -19.43 -15.26
CA LYS A 443 -10.30 -19.93 -15.76
C LYS A 443 -10.85 -20.95 -14.78
N GLN A 444 -12.08 -20.76 -14.29
CA GLN A 444 -12.64 -21.58 -13.21
C GLN A 444 -13.93 -22.29 -13.63
N LYS A 445 -14.15 -23.50 -13.08
CA LYS A 445 -15.37 -24.28 -13.30
C LYS A 445 -16.27 -24.20 -12.06
N ILE A 446 -17.21 -23.25 -12.05
CA ILE A 446 -18.11 -22.99 -10.90
C ILE A 446 -19.59 -23.04 -11.32
N SER A 447 -20.45 -23.56 -10.45
CA SER A 447 -21.88 -23.84 -10.68
C SER A 447 -22.84 -22.63 -10.60
N ASN A 448 -22.35 -21.38 -10.61
CA ASN A 448 -23.22 -20.19 -10.59
C ASN A 448 -22.66 -19.05 -11.46
N VAL A 449 -22.61 -19.30 -12.76
CA VAL A 449 -22.01 -18.41 -13.78
C VAL A 449 -22.81 -17.14 -14.08
N ALA A 450 -24.11 -17.14 -13.73
CA ALA A 450 -25.07 -16.11 -14.14
C ALA A 450 -24.83 -14.70 -13.55
N GLN A 451 -23.97 -14.57 -12.55
CA GLN A 451 -23.70 -13.31 -11.86
C GLN A 451 -22.58 -12.48 -12.50
N TYR A 452 -21.68 -13.12 -13.25
CA TYR A 452 -20.46 -12.48 -13.76
C TYR A 452 -20.44 -12.51 -15.28
N VAL A 453 -20.09 -11.38 -15.90
CA VAL A 453 -19.99 -11.24 -17.36
C VAL A 453 -18.99 -12.23 -17.95
N SER A 454 -17.84 -12.39 -17.30
CA SER A 454 -16.82 -13.35 -17.72
C SER A 454 -17.29 -14.80 -17.65
N ALA A 455 -18.32 -15.09 -16.86
CA ALA A 455 -18.74 -16.44 -16.56
C ALA A 455 -17.56 -17.35 -16.13
N TYR A 456 -16.56 -16.77 -15.44
CA TYR A 456 -15.31 -17.43 -15.03
C TYR A 456 -14.46 -18.01 -16.19
N ARG A 457 -14.72 -17.60 -17.44
CA ARG A 457 -13.88 -17.95 -18.61
C ARG A 457 -12.51 -17.25 -18.57
N TRP A 458 -12.43 -16.11 -17.91
CA TRP A 458 -11.20 -15.35 -17.71
C TRP A 458 -11.21 -14.56 -16.39
N ALA A 459 -10.03 -14.05 -16.05
CA ALA A 459 -9.77 -13.16 -14.94
C ALA A 459 -8.97 -11.94 -15.42
N SER A 460 -9.58 -10.76 -15.38
CA SER A 460 -8.95 -9.52 -15.88
C SER A 460 -7.66 -9.12 -15.16
N TYR A 461 -7.44 -9.60 -13.95
CA TYR A 461 -6.24 -9.36 -13.14
C TYR A 461 -5.05 -10.25 -13.50
N LEU A 462 -5.24 -11.23 -14.39
CA LEU A 462 -4.20 -12.14 -14.89
C LEU A 462 -4.57 -12.53 -16.32
N ILE A 463 -4.00 -11.84 -17.32
CA ILE A 463 -4.38 -12.06 -18.73
C ILE A 463 -3.18 -11.82 -19.67
N GLY A 464 -3.01 -12.67 -20.68
CA GLY A 464 -1.88 -12.58 -21.60
C GLY A 464 -1.86 -13.67 -22.65
N GLY A 465 -0.75 -13.81 -23.36
CA GLY A 465 -0.54 -14.74 -24.47
C GLY A 465 -0.17 -14.01 -25.76
N ASN A 466 -0.28 -14.73 -26.89
CA ASN A 466 0.14 -14.24 -28.20
C ASN A 466 -1.02 -14.07 -29.21
N SER A 467 -2.27 -14.21 -28.77
CA SER A 467 -3.46 -14.09 -29.62
C SER A 467 -3.80 -12.63 -29.97
N LEU A 468 -3.49 -12.21 -31.20
CA LEU A 468 -3.86 -10.88 -31.69
C LEU A 468 -5.38 -10.73 -31.88
N CYS A 469 -6.08 -11.78 -32.29
CA CYS A 469 -7.55 -11.73 -32.40
C CYS A 469 -8.26 -11.44 -31.06
N ILE A 470 -7.61 -11.68 -29.91
CA ILE A 470 -8.11 -11.23 -28.61
C ILE A 470 -7.59 -9.82 -28.29
N PHE A 471 -6.27 -9.61 -28.27
CA PHE A 471 -5.71 -8.38 -27.70
C PHE A 471 -5.89 -7.15 -28.59
N GLN A 472 -5.75 -7.30 -29.91
CA GLN A 472 -5.96 -6.21 -30.85
C GLN A 472 -7.41 -5.75 -30.84
N ASN A 473 -8.35 -6.70 -30.90
CA ASN A 473 -9.78 -6.40 -30.81
C ASN A 473 -10.12 -5.72 -29.47
N MET A 474 -9.52 -6.14 -28.35
CA MET A 474 -9.71 -5.47 -27.06
C MET A 474 -9.22 -4.01 -27.10
N ARG A 475 -8.00 -3.77 -27.59
CA ARG A 475 -7.43 -2.42 -27.74
C ARG A 475 -8.32 -1.55 -28.62
N ASP A 476 -8.71 -2.06 -29.79
CA ASP A 476 -9.45 -1.30 -30.79
C ASP A 476 -10.88 -0.99 -30.31
N LEU A 477 -11.53 -1.92 -29.61
CA LEU A 477 -12.81 -1.67 -28.94
C LEU A 477 -12.69 -0.60 -27.84
N PHE A 478 -11.65 -0.66 -27.01
CA PHE A 478 -11.40 0.40 -26.02
C PHE A 478 -11.18 1.76 -26.68
N PHE A 479 -10.39 1.81 -27.75
CA PHE A 479 -10.11 3.04 -28.49
C PHE A 479 -11.37 3.60 -29.12
N ALA A 480 -12.18 2.76 -29.77
CA ALA A 480 -13.45 3.16 -30.35
C ALA A 480 -14.45 3.63 -29.28
N TYR A 481 -14.52 2.94 -28.14
CA TYR A 481 -15.38 3.34 -27.03
C TYR A 481 -14.95 4.71 -26.47
N CYS A 482 -13.69 4.89 -26.11
CA CYS A 482 -13.18 6.16 -25.55
C CYS A 482 -13.25 7.33 -26.53
N LYS A 483 -13.17 7.07 -27.85
CA LYS A 483 -13.32 8.11 -28.88
C LYS A 483 -14.75 8.64 -28.95
N ASN A 484 -15.73 7.77 -28.75
CA ASN A 484 -17.15 8.10 -28.96
C ASN A 484 -17.91 8.41 -27.67
N GLU A 485 -17.45 7.89 -26.52
CA GLU A 485 -18.14 8.03 -25.24
C GLU A 485 -17.42 8.97 -24.29
N LYS A 486 -18.19 9.86 -23.66
CA LYS A 486 -17.65 10.82 -22.70
C LYS A 486 -17.36 10.21 -21.32
N LYS A 487 -17.90 9.03 -21.02
CA LYS A 487 -17.80 8.36 -19.70
C LYS A 487 -17.71 6.85 -19.85
N ILE A 488 -17.12 6.20 -18.85
CA ILE A 488 -17.14 4.73 -18.73
C ILE A 488 -18.53 4.27 -18.28
N LEU A 489 -19.08 3.30 -19.02
CA LEU A 489 -20.44 2.82 -18.84
C LEU A 489 -20.64 2.07 -17.52
N ASP A 490 -19.71 1.16 -17.22
CA ASP A 490 -19.74 0.28 -16.05
C ASP A 490 -18.29 -0.04 -15.68
N TYR A 491 -18.03 -0.30 -14.40
CA TYR A 491 -16.69 -0.68 -13.93
C TYR A 491 -16.21 -2.02 -14.52
N LEU A 492 -17.14 -2.86 -15.01
CA LEU A 492 -16.88 -4.12 -15.71
C LEU A 492 -16.69 -3.94 -17.23
N LEU A 493 -16.42 -2.72 -17.73
CA LEU A 493 -16.31 -2.46 -19.18
C LEU A 493 -15.37 -3.46 -19.89
N LEU A 494 -14.22 -3.75 -19.29
CA LEU A 494 -13.28 -4.75 -19.81
C LEU A 494 -13.97 -6.10 -20.07
N ASP A 495 -14.69 -6.63 -19.08
CA ASP A 495 -15.36 -7.93 -19.21
C ASP A 495 -16.46 -7.90 -20.27
N TYR A 496 -17.19 -6.78 -20.40
CA TYR A 496 -18.17 -6.65 -21.47
C TYR A 496 -17.53 -6.61 -22.86
N LEU A 497 -16.41 -5.90 -23.03
CA LEU A 497 -15.72 -5.85 -24.32
C LEU A 497 -15.16 -7.23 -24.69
N LEU A 498 -14.58 -7.96 -23.73
CA LEU A 498 -14.08 -9.31 -23.97
C LEU A 498 -15.22 -10.30 -24.28
N GLU A 499 -16.40 -10.11 -23.68
CA GLU A 499 -17.60 -10.88 -24.04
C GLU A 499 -18.11 -10.56 -25.45
N VAL A 500 -18.06 -9.30 -25.87
CA VAL A 500 -18.38 -8.92 -27.26
C VAL A 500 -17.45 -9.63 -28.24
N ILE A 501 -16.16 -9.69 -27.95
CA ILE A 501 -15.19 -10.43 -28.78
C ILE A 501 -15.50 -11.93 -28.77
N TYR A 502 -15.74 -12.51 -27.59
CA TYR A 502 -16.08 -13.93 -27.46
C TYR A 502 -17.32 -14.32 -28.26
N GLU A 503 -18.33 -13.45 -28.34
CA GLU A 503 -19.55 -13.73 -29.10
C GLU A 503 -19.40 -13.50 -30.61
N LEU A 504 -18.55 -12.56 -31.04
CA LEU A 504 -18.48 -12.11 -32.44
C LEU A 504 -17.26 -12.65 -33.21
N CYS A 505 -16.22 -13.13 -32.52
CA CYS A 505 -14.99 -13.66 -33.12
C CYS A 505 -14.85 -15.17 -32.83
N PRO A 506 -15.15 -16.04 -33.82
CA PRO A 506 -15.09 -17.50 -33.65
C PRO A 506 -13.72 -18.03 -33.21
N GLU A 507 -12.65 -17.43 -33.71
CA GLU A 507 -11.28 -17.82 -33.35
C GLU A 507 -10.97 -17.49 -31.89
N ALA A 508 -11.25 -16.26 -31.46
CA ALA A 508 -11.08 -15.86 -30.05
C ALA A 508 -11.90 -16.75 -29.11
N LYS A 509 -13.12 -17.11 -29.52
CA LYS A 509 -13.97 -18.04 -28.79
C LYS A 509 -13.32 -19.42 -28.63
N SER A 510 -12.86 -20.02 -29.72
CA SER A 510 -12.17 -21.33 -29.69
C SER A 510 -10.95 -21.29 -28.79
N ILE A 511 -10.10 -20.26 -28.90
CA ILE A 511 -8.92 -20.08 -28.04
C ILE A 511 -9.31 -19.99 -26.55
N ILE A 512 -10.35 -19.22 -26.20
CA ILE A 512 -10.82 -19.08 -24.82
C ILE A 512 -11.43 -20.39 -24.31
N ASP A 513 -12.21 -21.09 -25.14
CA ASP A 513 -12.88 -22.34 -24.76
C ASP A 513 -11.89 -23.49 -24.55
N GLU A 514 -10.85 -23.58 -25.38
CA GLU A 514 -9.79 -24.60 -25.31
C GLU A 514 -8.81 -24.37 -24.16
N PHE A 515 -8.68 -23.15 -23.65
CA PHE A 515 -7.81 -22.87 -22.51
C PHE A 515 -8.23 -23.69 -21.29
N PRO A 516 -7.29 -24.37 -20.59
CA PRO A 516 -7.62 -25.29 -19.50
C PRO A 516 -8.20 -24.57 -18.27
N TYR A 517 -8.99 -25.31 -17.50
CA TYR A 517 -9.48 -24.85 -16.20
C TYR A 517 -8.39 -24.98 -15.12
N ASP A 518 -8.35 -24.01 -14.21
CA ASP A 518 -7.50 -24.03 -13.03
C ASP A 518 -7.89 -25.17 -12.09
N LYS A 519 -6.87 -25.76 -11.46
CA LYS A 519 -7.03 -26.82 -10.45
C LYS A 519 -7.35 -26.29 -9.05
N GLY A 520 -7.49 -24.97 -8.88
CA GLY A 520 -7.78 -24.34 -7.59
C GLY A 520 -8.31 -22.92 -7.71
N ASN A 521 -8.55 -22.28 -6.56
CA ASN A 521 -9.17 -20.96 -6.50
C ASN A 521 -8.16 -19.88 -6.07
N MET A 522 -7.78 -19.02 -7.01
CA MET A 522 -6.85 -17.89 -6.80
C MET A 522 -7.33 -16.86 -5.76
N LEU A 523 -8.63 -16.82 -5.46
CA LEU A 523 -9.24 -15.86 -4.52
C LEU A 523 -9.29 -16.39 -3.08
N LYS A 524 -9.06 -17.69 -2.87
CA LYS A 524 -9.19 -18.35 -1.54
C LYS A 524 -8.32 -17.68 -0.48
N LEU A 525 -7.07 -17.38 -0.83
CA LEU A 525 -6.09 -16.83 0.11
C LEU A 525 -6.53 -15.46 0.66
N ALA A 526 -7.05 -14.57 -0.20
CA ALA A 526 -7.43 -13.22 0.21
C ALA A 526 -8.49 -13.18 1.32
N GLY A 527 -9.39 -14.18 1.35
CA GLY A 527 -10.47 -14.27 2.33
C GLY A 527 -10.03 -14.70 3.73
N CYS A 528 -8.84 -15.29 3.87
CA CYS A 528 -8.39 -15.90 5.13
C CYS A 528 -7.06 -15.35 5.65
N LEU A 529 -6.49 -14.31 5.02
CA LEU A 529 -5.19 -13.73 5.43
C LEU A 529 -5.13 -13.27 6.90
N ASN A 530 -6.26 -12.87 7.49
CA ASN A 530 -6.35 -12.47 8.90
C ASN A 530 -6.72 -13.62 9.85
N GLU A 531 -6.96 -14.83 9.34
CA GLU A 531 -7.24 -16.00 10.17
C GLU A 531 -5.96 -16.50 10.86
N ASN A 532 -6.15 -17.15 12.01
CA ASN A 532 -5.07 -17.74 12.79
C ASN A 532 -4.41 -18.87 12.00
N LEU A 533 -3.07 -18.89 11.98
CA LEU A 533 -2.31 -19.90 11.27
C LEU A 533 -2.48 -21.31 11.86
N LYS A 534 -2.68 -21.44 13.18
CA LYS A 534 -2.73 -22.75 13.86
C LYS A 534 -3.84 -23.66 13.32
N ASP A 535 -4.92 -23.07 12.81
CA ASP A 535 -6.11 -23.77 12.37
C ASP A 535 -6.06 -24.11 10.87
N LYS A 536 -4.93 -23.85 10.20
CA LYS A 536 -4.78 -23.99 8.75
C LYS A 536 -3.43 -24.59 8.40
N ASP A 537 -3.42 -25.47 7.41
CA ASP A 537 -2.18 -25.85 6.75
C ASP A 537 -1.85 -24.83 5.64
N PHE A 538 -0.87 -23.96 5.92
CA PHE A 538 -0.43 -22.93 4.99
C PHE A 538 0.10 -23.50 3.67
N SER A 539 0.71 -24.69 3.69
CA SER A 539 1.30 -25.28 2.48
C SER A 539 0.19 -25.71 1.52
N SER A 540 -0.81 -26.44 2.01
CA SER A 540 -1.98 -26.83 1.18
C SER A 540 -2.82 -25.65 0.69
N MET A 541 -2.73 -24.48 1.32
CA MET A 541 -3.37 -23.26 0.81
C MET A 541 -2.69 -22.66 -0.42
N LEU A 542 -1.38 -22.90 -0.57
CA LEU A 542 -0.58 -22.48 -1.72
C LEU A 542 -0.50 -23.58 -2.80
N GLU A 543 -0.71 -24.84 -2.42
CA GLU A 543 -0.69 -25.97 -3.34
C GLU A 543 -1.68 -25.82 -4.49
N ASN A 544 -1.24 -26.25 -5.68
CA ASN A 544 -2.01 -26.27 -6.94
C ASN A 544 -2.43 -24.90 -7.51
N VAL A 545 -2.04 -23.79 -6.88
CA VAL A 545 -2.37 -22.44 -7.37
C VAL A 545 -1.14 -21.53 -7.26
N PRO A 546 -0.40 -21.29 -8.36
CA PRO A 546 0.84 -20.53 -8.30
C PRO A 546 0.64 -19.02 -8.08
N ILE A 547 -0.57 -18.52 -8.35
CA ILE A 547 -0.90 -17.10 -8.27
C ILE A 547 -2.15 -16.91 -7.41
N HIS A 548 -2.07 -16.01 -6.42
CA HIS A 548 -3.19 -15.66 -5.55
C HIS A 548 -3.50 -14.18 -5.65
N LYS A 549 -4.75 -13.86 -6.00
CA LYS A 549 -5.19 -12.46 -6.10
C LYS A 549 -5.54 -11.93 -4.70
N LEU A 550 -4.78 -10.96 -4.22
CA LEU A 550 -5.00 -10.28 -2.94
C LEU A 550 -5.77 -8.96 -3.10
N SER A 551 -6.10 -8.32 -1.99
CA SER A 551 -6.66 -6.97 -1.95
C SER A 551 -5.86 -6.07 -1.03
N TRP A 552 -5.27 -5.01 -1.58
CA TRP A 552 -4.58 -4.00 -0.78
C TRP A 552 -5.55 -3.00 -0.10
N LYS A 553 -6.86 -3.10 -0.40
CA LYS A 553 -7.90 -2.30 0.26
C LYS A 553 -8.36 -2.89 1.61
N ILE A 554 -7.88 -4.09 1.95
CA ILE A 554 -8.16 -4.76 3.21
C ILE A 554 -6.92 -4.60 4.11
N LYS A 555 -7.12 -4.21 5.36
CA LYS A 555 -6.03 -4.18 6.35
C LYS A 555 -5.74 -5.61 6.81
N TYR A 556 -4.50 -6.05 6.63
CA TYR A 556 -4.03 -7.34 7.09
C TYR A 556 -3.14 -7.20 8.32
N PHE A 557 -3.37 -8.05 9.32
CA PHE A 557 -2.66 -8.01 10.58
C PHE A 557 -1.71 -9.21 10.66
N PRO A 558 -0.40 -9.03 10.94
CA PRO A 558 0.52 -10.16 11.07
C PRO A 558 0.22 -11.05 12.28
N TYR A 559 -0.49 -10.51 13.29
CA TYR A 559 -0.93 -11.21 14.48
C TYR A 559 -2.39 -10.90 14.78
N ASP A 560 -3.13 -11.88 15.30
CA ASP A 560 -4.51 -11.70 15.77
C ASP A 560 -4.55 -10.95 17.13
N LYS A 561 -5.75 -10.72 17.67
CA LYS A 561 -5.93 -9.97 18.92
C LYS A 561 -5.34 -10.72 20.13
N GLU A 562 -5.26 -12.04 20.03
CA GLU A 562 -4.71 -12.96 21.03
C GLU A 562 -3.18 -13.11 20.90
N GLY A 563 -2.56 -12.49 19.89
CA GLY A 563 -1.12 -12.50 19.67
C GLY A 563 -0.61 -13.75 18.95
N HIS A 564 -1.47 -14.51 18.28
CA HIS A 564 -1.08 -15.61 17.41
C HIS A 564 -0.73 -15.12 16.01
N LEU A 565 0.19 -15.82 15.35
CA LEU A 565 0.58 -15.53 13.98
C LEU A 565 -0.59 -15.81 13.04
N THR A 566 -0.92 -14.87 12.16
CA THR A 566 -1.92 -15.06 11.11
C THR A 566 -1.29 -15.64 9.84
N ILE A 567 -2.13 -16.00 8.87
CA ILE A 567 -1.68 -16.40 7.52
C ILE A 567 -0.90 -15.25 6.85
N PHE A 568 -1.32 -14.00 7.01
CA PHE A 568 -0.58 -12.83 6.52
C PHE A 568 0.77 -12.66 7.24
N GLY A 569 0.82 -12.89 8.55
CA GLY A 569 2.08 -12.92 9.30
C GLY A 569 3.03 -13.98 8.77
N LYS A 570 2.51 -15.18 8.45
CA LYS A 570 3.31 -16.24 7.84
C LYS A 570 3.83 -15.86 6.45
N LEU A 571 3.01 -15.18 5.65
CA LEU A 571 3.39 -14.67 4.33
C LEU A 571 4.57 -13.68 4.43
N LEU A 572 4.54 -12.76 5.41
CA LEU A 572 5.63 -11.81 5.66
C LEU A 572 6.95 -12.48 6.07
N GLU A 573 6.89 -13.61 6.78
CA GLU A 573 8.10 -14.35 7.19
C GLU A 573 8.84 -14.98 6.00
N ILE A 574 8.10 -15.45 4.99
CA ILE A 574 8.67 -16.21 3.86
C ILE A 574 9.11 -15.33 2.69
N ILE A 575 8.59 -14.10 2.62
CA ILE A 575 9.02 -13.12 1.63
C ILE A 575 10.39 -12.62 2.06
N GLN A 576 11.40 -12.78 1.19
CA GLN A 576 12.79 -12.43 1.50
C GLN A 576 13.06 -10.96 1.22
#